data_AF-Q47GM9-F1
#
_entry.id   AF-Q47GM9-F1
#
_cell.length_a   1.000
_cell.length_b   1.000
_cell.length_c   1.000
_cell.angle_alpha   90.00
_cell.angle_beta   90.00
_cell.angle_gamma   90.00
#
_symmetry.space_group_name_H-M   'P 1'
#
loop_
_entity.id
_entity.type
_entity.pdbx_description
1 polymer ?
#
loop_
_entity_poly.entity_id
_entity_poly.type
_entity_poly.pdbx_seq_one_letter_code
_entity_poly.pdbx_strand_id
1 'polypeptide(L)'
;MPLRPLAERDLAMVRNWRNHPFVRLSMFSTQLIEESEHLAWFERVSVNPEVCWLVHEDDTGKPDGAVYFTEYRPHQGMAFWGFYRDPEATGGSSTRLGMDGLDYAFDQLKLRKLNADVLANNQRSIAFHERLGFQREGVFRDGHLADSGPVDVIRYGILENEWREQRPWVLACLEARAHRTLPERSDLQQYIVASCKAWHRPGFEALQRETPGDWTWVSCPSELMAALEHQSPSYIFFLHWSWLVPKDVWSRYECVCFHMTDVPYGRGGSPLQNLIAAGHTETKLSALRMLAQMDAGPVYAKRPLHLNGRAEDIYLRAGALSFELISWIVDQKPEPLEQQGGPLTFKRRTPDQSVLPSQGALDKLYDHIRMLDAPGYPLAFIEHGAFRICFSNAELKNGILEARAQISKCQSTKGADT
;
A
#
# COMPACT_ATOMS: atom_id res chain seq x y z
N MET A 1 -29.60 7.77 -4.19
CA MET A 1 -28.25 7.69 -3.60
C MET A 1 -28.11 6.29 -3.02
N PRO A 2 -26.94 5.65 -3.15
CA PRO A 2 -26.70 4.29 -2.67
C PRO A 2 -26.65 4.19 -1.13
N LEU A 3 -26.68 5.32 -0.42
CA LEU A 3 -26.75 5.37 1.03
C LEU A 3 -28.09 5.92 1.49
N ARG A 4 -28.71 5.25 2.45
CA ARG A 4 -29.93 5.69 3.13
C ARG A 4 -29.82 5.55 4.65
N PRO A 5 -30.57 6.36 5.43
CA PRO A 5 -30.61 6.19 6.88
C PRO A 5 -30.98 4.77 7.30
N LEU A 6 -30.30 4.28 8.34
CA LEU A 6 -30.65 3.05 9.03
C LEU A 6 -32.07 3.19 9.63
N ALA A 7 -32.91 2.18 9.41
CA ALA A 7 -34.26 2.13 9.95
C ALA A 7 -34.51 0.83 10.73
N GLU A 8 -35.60 0.78 11.48
CA GLU A 8 -35.98 -0.38 12.32
C GLU A 8 -36.03 -1.70 11.51
N ARG A 9 -36.50 -1.62 10.25
CA ARG A 9 -36.55 -2.78 9.33
C ARG A 9 -35.18 -3.42 9.03
N ASP A 10 -34.09 -2.70 9.26
CA ASP A 10 -32.73 -3.15 8.94
C ASP A 10 -32.04 -3.82 10.14
N LEU A 11 -32.60 -3.70 11.35
CA LEU A 11 -31.90 -4.06 12.59
C LEU A 11 -31.52 -5.54 12.68
N ALA A 12 -32.42 -6.44 12.29
CA ALA A 12 -32.11 -7.87 12.31
C ALA A 12 -30.93 -8.20 11.36
N MET A 13 -30.96 -7.63 10.15
CA MET A 13 -29.91 -7.79 9.13
C MET A 13 -28.58 -7.20 9.61
N VAL A 14 -28.60 -5.96 10.08
CA VAL A 14 -27.40 -5.26 10.56
C VAL A 14 -26.79 -5.95 11.79
N ARG A 15 -27.62 -6.44 12.71
CA ARG A 15 -27.16 -7.26 13.84
C ARG A 15 -26.48 -8.54 13.36
N ASN A 16 -27.05 -9.22 12.37
CA ASN A 16 -26.45 -10.43 11.80
C ASN A 16 -25.08 -10.15 11.17
N TRP A 17 -24.94 -9.06 10.40
CA TRP A 17 -23.65 -8.64 9.86
C TRP A 17 -22.63 -8.33 10.97
N ARG A 18 -23.04 -7.55 11.98
CA ARG A 18 -22.19 -7.21 13.13
C ARG A 18 -21.82 -8.41 13.99
N ASN A 19 -22.63 -9.47 13.99
CA ASN A 19 -22.34 -10.72 14.72
C ASN A 19 -21.52 -11.72 13.92
N HIS A 20 -21.35 -11.49 12.62
CA HIS A 20 -20.60 -12.39 11.77
C HIS A 20 -19.12 -12.44 12.19
N PRO A 21 -18.49 -13.63 12.31
CA PRO A 21 -17.13 -13.76 12.84
C PRO A 21 -16.09 -12.89 12.13
N PHE A 22 -16.17 -12.81 10.80
CA PHE A 22 -15.23 -12.00 10.00
C PHE A 22 -15.35 -10.50 10.25
N VAL A 23 -16.55 -10.01 10.58
CA VAL A 23 -16.79 -8.60 10.89
C VAL A 23 -16.33 -8.30 12.32
N ARG A 24 -16.72 -9.13 13.29
CA ARG A 24 -16.36 -8.96 14.72
C ARG A 24 -14.87 -8.95 14.97
N LEU A 25 -14.10 -9.80 14.30
CA LEU A 25 -12.64 -9.83 14.43
C LEU A 25 -11.96 -8.52 13.97
N SER A 26 -12.67 -7.68 13.23
CA SER A 26 -12.20 -6.38 12.76
C SER A 26 -12.78 -5.20 13.54
N MET A 27 -13.60 -5.44 14.57
CA MET A 27 -14.25 -4.43 15.40
C MET A 27 -13.56 -4.29 16.76
N PHE A 28 -13.69 -3.12 17.40
CA PHE A 28 -13.21 -2.87 18.76
C PHE A 28 -14.02 -3.58 19.85
N SER A 29 -15.17 -4.15 19.51
CA SER A 29 -15.92 -5.05 20.39
C SER A 29 -16.15 -6.36 19.65
N THR A 30 -15.69 -7.44 20.28
CA THR A 30 -15.81 -8.79 19.73
C THR A 30 -16.95 -9.55 20.37
N GLN A 31 -17.79 -9.01 21.25
CA GLN A 31 -18.88 -9.78 21.87
C GLN A 31 -20.05 -10.02 20.89
N LEU A 32 -20.81 -11.10 21.10
CA LEU A 32 -22.06 -11.30 20.36
C LEU A 32 -23.10 -10.30 20.87
N ILE A 33 -23.75 -9.63 19.94
CA ILE A 33 -24.77 -8.62 20.20
C ILE A 33 -26.12 -9.31 20.26
N GLU A 34 -26.73 -9.29 21.43
CA GLU A 34 -28.09 -9.80 21.63
C GLU A 34 -29.12 -8.89 20.96
N GLU A 35 -30.31 -9.42 20.67
CA GLU A 35 -31.36 -8.64 20.00
C GLU A 35 -31.79 -7.42 20.82
N SER A 36 -32.03 -7.61 22.13
CA SER A 36 -32.39 -6.53 23.06
C SER A 36 -31.28 -5.48 23.19
N GLU A 37 -30.02 -5.91 23.17
CA GLU A 37 -28.87 -4.99 23.17
C GLU A 37 -28.81 -4.16 21.88
N HIS A 38 -29.07 -4.79 20.73
CA HIS A 38 -29.08 -4.10 19.45
C HIS A 38 -30.24 -3.10 19.35
N LEU A 39 -31.43 -3.45 19.85
CA LEU A 39 -32.57 -2.52 19.92
C LEU A 39 -32.25 -1.30 20.80
N ALA A 40 -31.72 -1.52 22.01
CA ALA A 40 -31.32 -0.43 22.89
C ALA A 40 -30.19 0.43 22.29
N TRP A 41 -29.27 -0.19 21.54
CA TRP A 41 -28.26 0.54 20.77
C TRP A 41 -28.91 1.43 19.71
N PHE A 42 -29.86 0.91 18.93
CA PHE A 42 -30.53 1.66 17.86
C PHE A 42 -31.30 2.86 18.40
N GLU A 43 -32.04 2.70 19.50
CA GLU A 43 -32.77 3.80 20.15
C GLU A 43 -31.82 4.95 20.54
N ARG A 44 -30.67 4.61 21.14
CA ARG A 44 -29.65 5.61 21.53
C ARG A 44 -29.05 6.33 20.34
N VAL A 45 -28.66 5.61 19.28
CA VAL A 45 -28.00 6.24 18.13
C VAL A 45 -28.98 7.02 17.25
N SER A 46 -30.26 6.64 17.22
CA SER A 46 -31.29 7.30 16.41
C SER A 46 -31.62 8.72 16.87
N VAL A 47 -31.43 9.01 18.15
CA VAL A 47 -31.65 10.34 18.73
C VAL A 47 -30.36 11.13 18.95
N ASN A 48 -29.19 10.53 18.68
CA ASN A 48 -27.90 11.17 18.92
C ASN A 48 -27.47 11.96 17.67
N PRO A 49 -27.43 13.31 17.71
CA PRO A 49 -27.06 14.13 16.55
C PRO A 49 -25.56 14.01 16.18
N GLU A 50 -24.74 13.41 17.04
CA GLU A 50 -23.30 13.21 16.80
C GLU A 50 -23.00 11.88 16.10
N VAL A 51 -24.03 11.11 15.78
CA VAL A 51 -23.90 9.78 15.16
C VAL A 51 -24.83 9.71 13.95
N CYS A 52 -24.31 9.16 12.85
CA CYS A 52 -25.07 8.93 11.63
C CYS A 52 -24.83 7.50 11.16
N TRP A 53 -25.89 6.71 11.01
CA TRP A 53 -25.83 5.34 10.48
C TRP A 53 -26.56 5.26 9.16
N LEU A 54 -25.89 4.69 8.16
CA LEU A 54 -26.38 4.55 6.80
C LEU A 54 -26.27 3.08 6.38
N VAL A 55 -27.30 2.61 5.68
CA VAL A 55 -27.27 1.35 4.94
C VAL A 55 -26.83 1.67 3.52
N HIS A 56 -25.87 0.91 3.02
CA HIS A 56 -25.41 0.93 1.65
C HIS A 56 -26.20 -0.09 0.83
N GLU A 57 -26.68 0.34 -0.33
CA GLU A 57 -27.41 -0.45 -1.31
C GLU A 57 -26.60 -0.57 -2.60
N ASP A 58 -26.57 -1.77 -3.17
CA ASP A 58 -25.95 -2.03 -4.47
C ASP A 58 -26.78 -1.43 -5.63
N ASP A 59 -26.28 -1.59 -6.86
CA ASP A 59 -26.95 -1.06 -8.05
C ASP A 59 -28.34 -1.70 -8.32
N THR A 60 -28.68 -2.80 -7.65
CA THR A 60 -30.00 -3.45 -7.71
C THR A 60 -30.96 -2.95 -6.60
N GLY A 61 -30.47 -2.11 -5.68
CA GLY A 61 -31.20 -1.64 -4.52
C GLY A 61 -31.18 -2.63 -3.35
N LYS A 62 -30.34 -3.67 -3.39
CA LYS A 62 -30.20 -4.62 -2.29
C LYS A 62 -29.19 -4.08 -1.26
N PRO A 63 -29.50 -4.09 0.05
CA PRO A 63 -28.52 -3.76 1.08
C PRO A 63 -27.31 -4.71 1.04
N ASP A 64 -26.09 -4.16 0.96
CA ASP A 64 -24.83 -4.92 0.94
C ASP A 64 -23.77 -4.40 1.92
N GLY A 65 -24.12 -3.42 2.76
CA GLY A 65 -23.27 -3.00 3.87
C GLY A 65 -23.82 -1.83 4.68
N ALA A 66 -23.01 -1.35 5.61
CA ALA A 66 -23.31 -0.19 6.43
C ALA A 66 -22.09 0.73 6.55
N VAL A 67 -22.35 2.03 6.54
CA VAL A 67 -21.38 3.09 6.84
C VAL A 67 -21.90 3.87 8.02
N TYR A 68 -21.03 4.22 8.95
CA TYR A 68 -21.41 5.05 10.09
C TYR A 68 -20.39 6.11 10.38
N PHE A 69 -20.88 7.23 10.90
CA PHE A 69 -20.10 8.36 11.37
C PHE A 69 -20.36 8.53 12.86
N THR A 70 -19.29 8.72 13.64
CA THR A 70 -19.35 8.98 15.08
C THR A 70 -18.56 10.24 15.41
N GLU A 71 -18.84 10.80 16.58
CA GLU A 71 -18.23 12.05 17.03
C GLU A 71 -18.36 13.15 15.96
N TYR A 72 -19.52 13.22 15.31
CA TYR A 72 -19.80 14.22 14.30
C TYR A 72 -19.79 15.61 14.95
N ARG A 73 -18.79 16.42 14.60
CA ARG A 73 -18.59 17.79 15.06
C ARG A 73 -18.78 18.76 13.88
N PRO A 74 -20.02 19.10 13.50
CA PRO A 74 -20.29 19.96 12.35
C PRO A 74 -19.56 21.32 12.40
N HIS A 75 -19.43 21.93 13.59
CA HIS A 75 -18.69 23.19 13.75
C HIS A 75 -17.18 23.07 13.46
N GLN A 76 -16.61 21.88 13.65
CA GLN A 76 -15.22 21.60 13.32
C GLN A 76 -15.07 20.98 11.92
N GLY A 77 -16.18 20.55 11.31
CA GLY A 77 -16.20 19.81 10.05
C GLY A 77 -15.51 18.44 10.15
N MET A 78 -15.57 17.77 11.30
CA MET A 78 -14.88 16.49 11.51
C MET A 78 -15.83 15.41 12.01
N ALA A 79 -15.51 14.16 11.66
CA ALA A 79 -16.09 12.96 12.23
C ALA A 79 -15.07 11.81 12.20
N PHE A 80 -15.39 10.75 12.92
CA PHE A 80 -14.81 9.43 12.68
C PHE A 80 -15.77 8.60 11.85
N TRP A 81 -15.26 7.68 11.05
CA TRP A 81 -16.08 6.71 10.34
C TRP A 81 -15.71 5.27 10.67
N GLY A 82 -16.64 4.39 10.37
CA GLY A 82 -16.37 2.98 10.17
C GLY A 82 -17.40 2.39 9.22
N PHE A 83 -17.14 1.16 8.78
CA PHE A 83 -18.02 0.46 7.87
C PHE A 83 -17.82 -1.05 7.97
N TYR A 84 -18.79 -1.79 7.45
CA TYR A 84 -18.67 -3.21 7.19
C TYR A 84 -19.60 -3.61 6.05
N ARG A 85 -19.20 -4.65 5.32
CA ARG A 85 -20.00 -5.24 4.25
C ARG A 85 -20.80 -6.43 4.76
N ASP A 86 -21.88 -6.71 4.05
CA ASP A 86 -22.54 -8.00 4.11
C ASP A 86 -21.52 -9.10 3.81
N PRO A 87 -21.25 -10.02 4.76
CA PRO A 87 -20.31 -11.12 4.55
C PRO A 87 -20.75 -12.10 3.46
N GLU A 88 -22.05 -12.15 3.14
CA GLU A 88 -22.64 -13.04 2.14
C GLU A 88 -22.83 -12.35 0.78
N ALA A 89 -22.45 -11.07 0.64
CA ALA A 89 -22.52 -10.38 -0.64
C ALA A 89 -21.58 -11.05 -1.66
N THR A 90 -22.19 -11.67 -2.68
CA THR A 90 -21.50 -12.34 -3.80
C THR A 90 -21.05 -11.37 -4.91
N GLY A 91 -21.31 -10.07 -4.75
CA GLY A 91 -20.98 -9.00 -5.69
C GLY A 91 -20.70 -7.66 -4.98
N GLY A 92 -20.31 -6.65 -5.75
CA GLY A 92 -19.96 -5.32 -5.24
C GLY A 92 -18.54 -5.22 -4.67
N SER A 93 -18.03 -4.01 -4.52
CA SER A 93 -16.68 -3.74 -4.02
C SER A 93 -16.76 -2.99 -2.70
N SER A 94 -16.07 -3.44 -1.66
CA SER A 94 -15.90 -2.64 -0.42
C SER A 94 -15.39 -1.23 -0.73
N THR A 95 -14.62 -1.10 -1.81
CA THR A 95 -14.20 0.19 -2.38
C THR A 95 -15.36 1.09 -2.73
N ARG A 96 -16.38 0.58 -3.43
CA ARG A 96 -17.55 1.37 -3.82
C ARG A 96 -18.28 1.89 -2.60
N LEU A 97 -18.50 1.02 -1.61
CA LEU A 97 -19.07 1.41 -0.32
C LEU A 97 -18.24 2.50 0.36
N GLY A 98 -16.90 2.37 0.36
CA GLY A 98 -16.00 3.39 0.89
C GLY A 98 -16.07 4.72 0.15
N MET A 99 -16.11 4.68 -1.19
CA MET A 99 -16.26 5.87 -2.04
C MET A 99 -17.57 6.59 -1.76
N ASP A 100 -18.68 5.85 -1.74
CA ASP A 100 -20.01 6.41 -1.51
C ASP A 100 -20.10 6.97 -0.08
N GLY A 101 -19.44 6.33 0.89
CA GLY A 101 -19.28 6.86 2.25
C GLY A 101 -18.48 8.17 2.31
N LEU A 102 -17.35 8.26 1.61
CA LEU A 102 -16.55 9.49 1.53
C LEU A 102 -17.30 10.62 0.81
N ASP A 103 -17.97 10.31 -0.29
CA ASP A 103 -18.82 11.26 -1.01
C ASP A 103 -19.94 11.77 -0.10
N TYR A 104 -20.59 10.89 0.67
CA TYR A 104 -21.57 11.32 1.67
C TYR A 104 -20.96 12.23 2.75
N ALA A 105 -19.79 11.87 3.27
CA ALA A 105 -19.07 12.63 4.30
C ALA A 105 -18.75 14.06 3.85
N PHE A 106 -18.25 14.23 2.63
CA PHE A 106 -17.83 15.53 2.10
C PHE A 106 -18.97 16.31 1.43
N ASP A 107 -19.89 15.63 0.72
CA ASP A 107 -20.97 16.29 -0.02
C ASP A 107 -22.21 16.54 0.83
N GLN A 108 -22.60 15.61 1.68
CA GLN A 108 -23.84 15.69 2.46
C GLN A 108 -23.56 16.23 3.87
N LEU A 109 -22.57 15.68 4.57
CA LEU A 109 -22.21 16.14 5.93
C LEU A 109 -21.31 17.38 5.93
N LYS A 110 -20.80 17.81 4.77
CA LYS A 110 -19.94 18.99 4.61
C LYS A 110 -18.73 18.97 5.54
N LEU A 111 -18.16 17.79 5.77
CA LEU A 111 -16.94 17.65 6.56
C LEU A 111 -15.77 18.28 5.82
N ARG A 112 -14.80 18.82 6.57
CA ARG A 112 -13.48 19.21 6.04
C ARG A 112 -12.48 18.06 6.12
N LYS A 113 -12.70 17.13 7.05
CA LYS A 113 -11.80 16.01 7.36
C LYS A 113 -12.58 14.81 7.90
N LEU A 114 -12.20 13.62 7.47
CA LEU A 114 -12.71 12.37 7.99
C LEU A 114 -11.58 11.56 8.64
N ASN A 115 -11.85 10.99 9.81
CA ASN A 115 -10.87 10.19 10.56
C ASN A 115 -11.29 8.72 10.59
N ALA A 116 -10.30 7.83 10.71
CA ALA A 116 -10.53 6.40 10.90
C ALA A 116 -9.50 5.83 11.88
N ASP A 117 -9.94 4.98 12.79
CA ASP A 117 -9.05 4.24 13.68
C ASP A 117 -9.07 2.76 13.27
N VAL A 118 -7.88 2.22 13.01
CA VAL A 118 -7.70 0.88 12.45
C VAL A 118 -6.74 0.08 13.32
N LEU A 119 -7.12 -1.12 13.74
CA LEU A 119 -6.22 -2.03 14.46
C LEU A 119 -4.99 -2.35 13.59
N ALA A 120 -3.79 -2.26 14.16
CA ALA A 120 -2.53 -2.42 13.43
C ALA A 120 -2.36 -3.82 12.78
N ASN A 121 -3.08 -4.83 13.28
CA ASN A 121 -3.11 -6.18 12.72
C ASN A 121 -4.14 -6.34 11.57
N ASN A 122 -5.00 -5.35 11.31
CA ASN A 122 -6.01 -5.39 10.25
C ASN A 122 -5.46 -4.89 8.91
N GLN A 123 -4.59 -5.71 8.29
CA GLN A 123 -3.94 -5.37 7.03
C GLN A 123 -4.91 -5.05 5.89
N ARG A 124 -6.11 -5.66 5.90
CA ARG A 124 -7.17 -5.37 4.90
C ARG A 124 -7.69 -3.95 5.04
N SER A 125 -7.99 -3.52 6.26
CA SER A 125 -8.46 -2.16 6.51
C SER A 125 -7.35 -1.13 6.29
N ILE A 126 -6.10 -1.45 6.64
CA ILE A 126 -4.92 -0.61 6.33
C ILE A 126 -4.82 -0.37 4.83
N ALA A 127 -4.73 -1.44 4.02
CA ALA A 127 -4.63 -1.33 2.57
C ALA A 127 -5.85 -0.62 1.94
N PHE A 128 -7.03 -0.85 2.53
CA PHE A 128 -8.25 -0.17 2.10
C PHE A 128 -8.17 1.35 2.28
N HIS A 129 -7.79 1.83 3.47
CA HIS A 129 -7.72 3.25 3.77
C HIS A 129 -6.63 3.95 2.95
N GLU A 130 -5.44 3.34 2.86
CA GLU A 130 -4.33 3.90 2.07
C GLU A 130 -4.70 4.05 0.59
N ARG A 131 -5.41 3.08 0.02
CA ARG A 131 -5.89 3.12 -1.36
C ARG A 131 -6.95 4.20 -1.62
N LEU A 132 -7.80 4.48 -0.64
CA LEU A 132 -8.74 5.60 -0.71
C LEU A 132 -8.07 6.97 -0.50
N GLY A 133 -6.76 7.01 -0.23
CA GLY A 133 -5.99 8.24 -0.07
C GLY A 133 -5.88 8.72 1.37
N PHE A 134 -6.29 7.93 2.36
CA PHE A 134 -6.11 8.30 3.77
C PHE A 134 -4.62 8.31 4.14
N GLN A 135 -4.27 9.29 4.96
CA GLN A 135 -2.94 9.50 5.52
C GLN A 135 -2.86 8.97 6.94
N ARG A 136 -1.76 8.30 7.29
CA ARG A 136 -1.47 7.89 8.68
C ARG A 136 -1.07 9.12 9.48
N GLU A 137 -1.85 9.47 10.50
CA GLU A 137 -1.62 10.62 11.35
C GLU A 137 -1.04 10.26 12.72
N GLY A 138 -1.14 9.00 13.13
CA GLY A 138 -0.57 8.55 14.41
C GLY A 138 -0.71 7.06 14.66
N VAL A 139 0.01 6.59 15.69
CA VAL A 139 -0.11 5.23 16.24
C VAL A 139 -0.30 5.33 17.75
N PHE A 140 -1.42 4.83 18.23
CA PHE A 140 -1.75 4.72 19.64
C PHE A 140 -1.31 3.34 20.13
N ARG A 141 -0.14 3.30 20.79
CA ARG A 141 0.42 2.06 21.32
C ARG A 141 -0.48 1.45 22.38
N ASP A 142 -0.71 0.15 22.31
CA ASP A 142 -1.65 -0.58 23.18
C ASP A 142 -3.05 0.08 23.23
N GLY A 143 -3.45 0.75 22.13
CA GLY A 143 -4.69 1.53 22.07
C GLY A 143 -5.97 0.69 22.13
N HIS A 144 -5.85 -0.62 21.94
CA HIS A 144 -6.96 -1.56 22.09
C HIS A 144 -6.51 -2.85 22.78
N LEU A 145 -7.31 -3.34 23.73
CA LEU A 145 -7.09 -4.64 24.36
C LEU A 145 -7.99 -5.69 23.71
N ALA A 146 -7.43 -6.48 22.80
CA ALA A 146 -8.12 -7.59 22.17
C ALA A 146 -7.99 -8.87 23.01
N ASP A 147 -8.76 -9.91 22.68
CA ASP A 147 -8.69 -11.22 23.36
C ASP A 147 -7.29 -11.86 23.26
N SER A 148 -6.53 -11.54 22.21
CA SER A 148 -5.15 -11.98 21.99
C SER A 148 -4.08 -11.13 22.70
N GLY A 149 -4.48 -10.08 23.43
CA GLY A 149 -3.60 -9.11 24.07
C GLY A 149 -3.71 -7.69 23.51
N PRO A 150 -2.84 -6.77 23.98
CA PRO A 150 -2.79 -5.38 23.51
C PRO A 150 -2.47 -5.29 22.02
N VAL A 151 -3.14 -4.38 21.32
CA VAL A 151 -2.97 -4.11 19.89
C VAL A 151 -2.90 -2.60 19.68
N ASP A 152 -1.93 -2.16 18.90
CA ASP A 152 -1.81 -0.76 18.48
C ASP A 152 -2.98 -0.33 17.59
N VAL A 153 -3.37 0.94 17.71
CA VAL A 153 -4.40 1.55 16.85
C VAL A 153 -3.72 2.58 15.95
N ILE A 154 -3.84 2.40 14.64
CA ILE A 154 -3.35 3.34 13.63
C ILE A 154 -4.47 4.35 13.35
N ARG A 155 -4.19 5.63 13.54
CA ARG A 155 -5.10 6.71 13.18
C ARG A 155 -4.81 7.18 11.76
N TYR A 156 -5.87 7.22 10.98
CA TYR A 156 -5.92 7.75 9.64
C TYR A 156 -6.76 9.02 9.58
N GLY A 157 -6.39 9.92 8.66
CA GLY A 157 -7.16 11.10 8.29
C GLY A 157 -7.17 11.29 6.78
N ILE A 158 -8.25 11.83 6.24
CA ILE A 158 -8.31 12.32 4.86
C ILE A 158 -9.05 13.66 4.83
N LEU A 159 -8.48 14.62 4.12
CA LEU A 159 -9.07 15.94 3.88
C LEU A 159 -9.97 15.92 2.64
N GLU A 160 -10.93 16.84 2.59
CA GLU A 160 -11.83 16.95 1.43
C GLU A 160 -11.06 17.07 0.11
N ASN A 161 -10.08 17.97 0.04
CA ASN A 161 -9.30 18.21 -1.18
C ASN A 161 -8.50 16.98 -1.61
N GLU A 162 -7.93 16.24 -0.66
CA GLU A 162 -7.21 14.99 -0.93
C GLU A 162 -8.16 13.94 -1.52
N TRP A 163 -9.38 13.82 -0.97
CA TRP A 163 -10.39 12.94 -1.55
C TRP A 163 -10.80 13.38 -2.96
N ARG A 164 -11.02 14.68 -3.22
CA ARG A 164 -11.36 15.16 -4.57
C ARG A 164 -10.27 14.84 -5.59
N GLU A 165 -9.00 14.88 -5.20
CA GLU A 165 -7.87 14.53 -6.06
C GLU A 165 -7.77 13.02 -6.28
N GLN A 166 -7.97 12.22 -5.24
CA GLN A 166 -7.83 10.76 -5.28
C GLN A 166 -9.03 10.05 -5.92
N ARG A 167 -10.25 10.58 -5.73
CA ARG A 167 -11.53 9.96 -6.15
C ARG A 167 -11.58 9.55 -7.63
N PRO A 168 -11.19 10.39 -8.61
CA PRO A 168 -11.24 10.01 -10.02
C PRO A 168 -10.41 8.76 -10.32
N TRP A 169 -9.26 8.62 -9.66
CA TRP A 169 -8.41 7.43 -9.82
C TRP A 169 -9.05 6.18 -9.20
N VAL A 170 -9.60 6.29 -7.99
CA VAL A 170 -10.28 5.17 -7.34
C VAL A 170 -11.49 4.72 -8.17
N LEU A 171 -12.26 5.67 -8.71
CA LEU A 171 -13.40 5.38 -9.59
C LEU A 171 -12.95 4.63 -10.85
N ALA A 172 -11.91 5.13 -11.53
CA ALA A 172 -11.36 4.47 -12.72
C ALA A 172 -10.89 3.03 -12.41
N CYS A 173 -10.23 2.81 -11.28
CA CYS A 173 -9.82 1.47 -10.84
C CYS A 173 -11.02 0.55 -10.56
N LEU A 174 -12.13 1.11 -10.05
CA LEU A 174 -13.36 0.35 -9.78
C LEU A 174 -14.09 -0.01 -11.08
N GLU A 175 -14.32 0.96 -11.96
CA GLU A 175 -15.01 0.78 -13.24
C GLU A 175 -14.26 -0.23 -14.13
N ALA A 176 -12.93 -0.15 -14.14
CA ALA A 176 -12.09 -1.11 -14.84
C ALA A 176 -12.30 -2.55 -14.34
N ARG A 177 -12.69 -2.76 -13.07
CA ARG A 177 -13.01 -4.08 -12.50
C ARG A 177 -14.43 -4.54 -12.83
N ALA A 178 -15.40 -3.63 -12.88
CA ALA A 178 -16.82 -3.96 -13.03
C ALA A 178 -17.21 -4.40 -14.45
N HIS A 179 -16.52 -3.92 -15.49
CA HIS A 179 -16.81 -4.24 -16.89
C HIS A 179 -16.15 -5.53 -17.41
N ARG A 180 -15.68 -6.41 -16.52
CA ARG A 180 -14.88 -7.59 -16.90
C ARG A 180 -15.73 -8.84 -17.02
N THR A 181 -16.07 -9.22 -18.26
CA THR A 181 -16.29 -10.63 -18.62
C THR A 181 -14.94 -11.33 -18.66
N LEU A 182 -14.79 -12.45 -17.95
CA LEU A 182 -13.58 -13.28 -18.03
C LEU A 182 -13.54 -13.95 -19.42
N PRO A 183 -12.55 -13.67 -20.27
CA PRO A 183 -12.42 -14.34 -21.57
C PRO A 183 -12.09 -15.83 -21.40
N GLU A 184 -12.36 -16.63 -22.43
CA GLU A 184 -11.79 -17.99 -22.51
C GLU A 184 -10.25 -17.91 -22.58
N ARG A 185 -9.58 -18.92 -22.03
CA ARG A 185 -8.12 -18.92 -21.79
C ARG A 185 -7.27 -18.76 -23.06
N SER A 186 -7.82 -19.05 -24.24
CA SER A 186 -7.14 -18.91 -25.54
C SER A 186 -7.01 -17.47 -26.03
N ASP A 187 -7.79 -16.53 -25.48
CA ASP A 187 -7.85 -15.14 -25.95
C ASP A 187 -7.15 -14.15 -24.98
N LEU A 188 -6.55 -14.68 -23.91
CA LEU A 188 -5.90 -13.85 -22.89
C LEU A 188 -4.58 -13.30 -23.39
N GLN A 189 -4.40 -11.98 -23.26
CA GLN A 189 -3.08 -11.37 -23.45
C GLN A 189 -2.10 -11.93 -22.41
N GLN A 190 -0.88 -12.19 -22.88
CA GLN A 190 0.21 -12.68 -22.05
C GLN A 190 0.92 -11.51 -21.37
N TYR A 191 1.25 -11.66 -20.10
CA TYR A 191 1.96 -10.67 -19.32
C TYR A 191 3.02 -11.33 -18.44
N ILE A 192 4.14 -10.65 -18.24
CA ILE A 192 5.19 -11.11 -17.32
C ILE A 192 5.34 -10.11 -16.18
N VAL A 193 5.44 -10.62 -14.95
CA VAL A 193 5.85 -9.86 -13.77
C VAL A 193 7.23 -10.37 -13.32
N ALA A 194 8.22 -9.49 -13.37
CA ALA A 194 9.61 -9.75 -13.03
C ALA A 194 9.98 -9.13 -11.68
N SER A 195 10.32 -9.98 -10.70
CA SER A 195 10.75 -9.54 -9.37
C SER A 195 11.63 -10.57 -8.68
N CYS A 196 12.82 -10.15 -8.22
CA CYS A 196 13.71 -10.98 -7.41
C CYS A 196 13.34 -11.04 -5.92
N LYS A 197 12.24 -10.38 -5.53
CA LYS A 197 11.80 -10.28 -4.14
C LYS A 197 10.54 -11.09 -3.89
N ALA A 198 10.63 -12.05 -2.98
CA ALA A 198 9.53 -12.98 -2.64
C ALA A 198 8.32 -12.27 -2.01
N TRP A 199 8.52 -11.12 -1.35
CA TRP A 199 7.43 -10.36 -0.73
C TRP A 199 6.42 -9.76 -1.73
N HIS A 200 6.72 -9.77 -3.03
CA HIS A 200 5.74 -9.40 -4.07
C HIS A 200 4.84 -10.57 -4.51
N ARG A 201 5.10 -11.82 -4.07
CA ARG A 201 4.30 -13.00 -4.45
C ARG A 201 2.81 -12.86 -4.11
N PRO A 202 2.40 -12.43 -2.89
CA PRO A 202 0.97 -12.29 -2.59
C PRO A 202 0.26 -11.28 -3.49
N GLY A 203 0.94 -10.19 -3.87
CA GLY A 203 0.41 -9.20 -4.80
C GLY A 203 0.26 -9.75 -6.23
N PHE A 204 1.19 -10.59 -6.67
CA PHE A 204 1.09 -11.29 -7.95
C PHE A 204 -0.08 -12.30 -7.96
N GLU A 205 -0.26 -13.07 -6.90
CA GLU A 205 -1.39 -14.01 -6.79
C GLU A 205 -2.75 -13.28 -6.78
N ALA A 206 -2.82 -12.12 -6.13
CA ALA A 206 -3.99 -11.25 -6.19
C ALA A 206 -4.22 -10.73 -7.62
N LEU A 207 -3.17 -10.24 -8.29
CA LEU A 207 -3.22 -9.80 -9.68
C LEU A 207 -3.75 -10.88 -10.61
N GLN A 208 -3.26 -12.13 -10.48
CA GLN A 208 -3.72 -13.26 -11.30
C GLN A 208 -5.21 -13.58 -11.13
N ARG A 209 -5.74 -13.44 -9.91
CA ARG A 209 -7.16 -13.66 -9.64
C ARG A 209 -8.03 -12.50 -10.11
N GLU A 210 -7.51 -11.29 -10.00
CA GLU A 210 -8.30 -10.07 -10.17
C GLU A 210 -8.21 -9.48 -11.58
N THR A 211 -7.11 -9.71 -12.30
CA THR A 211 -6.82 -9.10 -13.61
C THR A 211 -6.74 -10.15 -14.72
N PRO A 212 -7.66 -10.12 -15.71
CA PRO A 212 -7.64 -11.04 -16.84
C PRO A 212 -6.30 -10.97 -17.58
N GLY A 213 -5.69 -12.13 -17.80
CA GLY A 213 -4.42 -12.25 -18.49
C GLY A 213 -3.77 -13.59 -18.22
N ASP A 214 -2.93 -14.03 -19.15
CA ASP A 214 -2.03 -15.15 -18.92
C ASP A 214 -0.74 -14.60 -18.27
N TRP A 215 -0.72 -14.64 -16.95
CA TRP A 215 0.32 -14.01 -16.14
C TRP A 215 1.41 -14.99 -15.76
N THR A 216 2.65 -14.64 -16.10
CA THR A 216 3.84 -15.40 -15.72
C THR A 216 4.69 -14.61 -14.74
N TRP A 217 5.11 -15.26 -13.66
CA TRP A 217 6.09 -14.70 -12.73
C TRP A 217 7.49 -15.16 -13.10
N VAL A 218 8.46 -14.25 -13.06
CA VAL A 218 9.89 -14.57 -13.17
C VAL A 218 10.70 -13.86 -12.08
N SER A 219 11.72 -14.54 -11.55
CA SER A 219 12.51 -14.07 -10.41
C SER A 219 13.99 -13.84 -10.72
N CYS A 220 14.47 -14.36 -11.85
CA CYS A 220 15.85 -14.20 -12.29
C CYS A 220 15.97 -14.15 -13.83
N PRO A 221 17.10 -13.68 -14.39
CA PRO A 221 17.26 -13.53 -15.84
C PRO A 221 17.02 -14.80 -16.65
N SER A 222 17.42 -15.98 -16.14
CA SER A 222 17.20 -17.24 -16.84
C SER A 222 15.72 -17.60 -16.94
N GLU A 223 14.92 -17.34 -15.90
CA GLU A 223 13.47 -17.53 -15.93
C GLU A 223 12.80 -16.55 -16.90
N LEU A 224 13.26 -15.29 -16.94
CA LEU A 224 12.78 -14.31 -17.91
C LEU A 224 13.03 -14.78 -19.35
N MET A 225 14.24 -15.21 -19.67
CA MET A 225 14.56 -15.68 -21.01
C MET A 225 13.77 -16.94 -21.38
N ALA A 226 13.64 -17.92 -20.47
CA ALA A 226 12.85 -19.13 -20.71
C ALA A 226 11.36 -18.82 -20.93
N ALA A 227 10.79 -17.86 -20.20
CA ALA A 227 9.40 -17.44 -20.43
C ALA A 227 9.21 -16.84 -21.84
N LEU A 228 10.18 -16.06 -22.32
CA LEU A 228 10.15 -15.43 -23.64
C LEU A 228 10.38 -16.39 -24.81
N GLU A 229 10.84 -17.63 -24.57
CA GLU A 229 10.93 -18.68 -25.60
C GLU A 229 9.55 -19.22 -26.00
N HIS A 230 8.56 -19.11 -25.11
CA HIS A 230 7.24 -19.73 -25.27
C HIS A 230 6.08 -18.73 -25.17
N GLN A 231 6.37 -17.47 -24.86
CA GLN A 231 5.37 -16.41 -24.69
C GLN A 231 5.76 -15.15 -25.47
N SER A 232 4.75 -14.44 -25.94
CA SER A 232 4.89 -13.12 -26.57
C SER A 232 4.10 -12.10 -25.75
N PRO A 233 4.62 -11.68 -24.58
CA PRO A 233 3.89 -10.83 -23.66
C PRO A 233 3.65 -9.43 -24.23
N SER A 234 2.44 -8.90 -24.00
CA SER A 234 2.12 -7.51 -24.33
C SER A 234 2.83 -6.52 -23.41
N TYR A 235 3.09 -6.91 -22.15
CA TYR A 235 3.89 -6.14 -21.20
C TYR A 235 4.78 -7.03 -20.35
N ILE A 236 5.95 -6.51 -19.98
CA ILE A 236 6.84 -7.09 -18.97
C ILE A 236 7.05 -6.04 -17.86
N PHE A 237 6.52 -6.32 -16.67
CA PHE A 237 6.52 -5.43 -15.51
C PHE A 237 7.67 -5.77 -14.56
N PHE A 238 8.61 -4.85 -14.35
CA PHE A 238 9.77 -5.01 -13.47
C PHE A 238 9.59 -4.22 -12.17
N LEU A 239 9.11 -4.89 -11.12
CA LEU A 239 8.90 -4.27 -9.80
C LEU A 239 10.22 -4.08 -9.06
N HIS A 240 11.03 -5.15 -9.02
CA HIS A 240 12.27 -5.16 -8.28
C HIS A 240 13.25 -6.12 -8.92
N TRP A 241 14.15 -5.57 -9.73
CA TRP A 241 15.06 -6.34 -10.57
C TRP A 241 16.50 -5.86 -10.38
N SER A 242 17.39 -6.78 -10.07
CA SER A 242 18.77 -6.43 -9.69
C SER A 242 19.76 -6.41 -10.87
N TRP A 243 19.33 -6.88 -12.03
CA TRP A 243 20.16 -7.10 -13.22
C TRP A 243 19.78 -6.14 -14.35
N LEU A 244 20.72 -5.90 -15.25
CA LEU A 244 20.40 -5.19 -16.50
C LEU A 244 19.48 -6.06 -17.35
N VAL A 245 18.42 -5.46 -17.90
CA VAL A 245 17.55 -6.12 -18.87
C VAL A 245 18.24 -6.08 -20.24
N PRO A 246 18.40 -7.23 -20.93
CA PRO A 246 19.07 -7.26 -22.23
C PRO A 246 18.38 -6.36 -23.27
N LYS A 247 19.17 -5.76 -24.18
CA LYS A 247 18.67 -4.89 -25.25
C LYS A 247 17.59 -5.57 -26.09
N ASP A 248 17.79 -6.84 -26.42
CA ASP A 248 16.85 -7.59 -27.23
C ASP A 248 15.50 -7.84 -26.54
N VAL A 249 15.40 -7.63 -25.23
CA VAL A 249 14.14 -7.71 -24.49
C VAL A 249 13.41 -6.36 -24.55
N TRP A 250 14.01 -5.29 -24.03
CA TRP A 250 13.32 -3.99 -23.95
C TRP A 250 13.15 -3.27 -25.29
N SER A 251 13.86 -3.69 -26.34
CA SER A 251 13.61 -3.18 -27.70
C SER A 251 12.53 -3.96 -28.47
N ARG A 252 12.12 -5.14 -27.98
CA ARG A 252 11.10 -6.00 -28.62
C ARG A 252 9.78 -6.00 -27.87
N TYR A 253 9.82 -5.92 -26.55
CA TYR A 253 8.64 -5.97 -25.69
C TYR A 253 8.47 -4.68 -24.91
N GLU A 254 7.23 -4.34 -24.58
CA GLU A 254 6.91 -3.20 -23.74
C GLU A 254 7.31 -3.48 -22.28
N CYS A 255 8.49 -3.01 -21.90
CA CYS A 255 9.07 -3.24 -20.58
C CYS A 255 8.81 -2.04 -19.68
N VAL A 256 8.10 -2.24 -18.57
CA VAL A 256 7.75 -1.18 -17.61
C VAL A 256 8.53 -1.39 -16.32
N CYS A 257 9.33 -0.42 -15.89
CA CYS A 257 9.99 -0.43 -14.59
C CYS A 257 9.24 0.44 -13.56
N PHE A 258 9.29 0.04 -12.30
CA PHE A 258 8.76 0.83 -11.18
C PHE A 258 9.91 1.46 -10.42
N HIS A 259 10.05 2.78 -10.55
CA HIS A 259 11.14 3.55 -9.95
C HIS A 259 10.61 4.54 -8.91
N MET A 260 11.12 4.49 -7.69
CA MET A 260 10.57 5.21 -6.54
C MET A 260 11.07 6.65 -6.38
N THR A 261 11.21 7.38 -7.49
CA THR A 261 11.48 8.82 -7.48
C THR A 261 10.51 9.58 -8.38
N ASP A 262 10.35 10.88 -8.13
CA ASP A 262 9.62 11.79 -9.03
C ASP A 262 10.49 12.15 -10.24
N VAL A 263 10.72 11.18 -11.14
CA VAL A 263 11.61 11.36 -12.31
C VAL A 263 11.21 12.59 -13.15
N PRO A 264 12.16 13.40 -13.64
CA PRO A 264 13.57 13.07 -13.84
C PRO A 264 14.47 13.28 -12.61
N TYR A 265 13.92 13.72 -11.47
CA TYR A 265 14.67 13.77 -10.22
C TYR A 265 14.94 12.35 -9.70
N GLY A 266 16.18 12.07 -9.32
CA GLY A 266 16.58 10.81 -8.68
C GLY A 266 16.66 9.59 -9.60
N ARG A 267 16.93 9.76 -10.90
CA ARG A 267 17.23 8.62 -11.80
C ARG A 267 18.42 7.81 -11.28
N GLY A 268 18.45 6.50 -11.44
CA GLY A 268 19.60 5.65 -11.11
C GLY A 268 19.43 4.77 -9.87
N GLY A 269 20.55 4.27 -9.36
CA GLY A 269 20.55 3.18 -8.38
C GLY A 269 20.29 3.62 -6.94
N SER A 270 19.84 2.66 -6.11
CA SER A 270 19.58 2.84 -4.67
C SER A 270 18.67 4.04 -4.34
N PRO A 271 17.52 4.22 -5.04
CA PRO A 271 16.72 5.42 -4.89
C PRO A 271 16.20 5.62 -3.46
N LEU A 272 15.73 4.56 -2.80
CA LEU A 272 15.24 4.65 -1.40
C LEU A 272 16.28 5.26 -0.47
N GLN A 273 17.49 4.71 -0.50
CA GLN A 273 18.55 5.11 0.42
C GLN A 273 19.02 6.55 0.12
N ASN A 274 19.11 6.91 -1.17
CA ASN A 274 19.48 8.27 -1.56
C ASN A 274 18.40 9.29 -1.16
N LEU A 275 17.12 8.94 -1.27
CA LEU A 275 16.00 9.80 -0.82
C LEU A 275 16.05 10.03 0.69
N ILE A 276 16.16 8.97 1.49
CA ILE A 276 16.23 9.07 2.95
C ILE A 276 17.47 9.85 3.38
N ALA A 277 18.64 9.58 2.79
CA ALA A 277 19.87 10.31 3.09
C ALA A 277 19.78 11.80 2.74
N ALA A 278 19.01 12.16 1.71
CA ALA A 278 18.72 13.55 1.34
C ALA A 278 17.59 14.18 2.17
N GLY A 279 17.03 13.46 3.16
CA GLY A 279 16.01 13.98 4.08
C GLY A 279 14.58 13.95 3.54
N HIS A 280 14.31 13.23 2.45
CA HIS A 280 12.95 13.08 1.92
C HIS A 280 12.12 12.15 2.82
N THR A 281 10.91 12.59 3.17
CA THR A 281 9.90 11.80 3.89
C THR A 281 8.82 11.25 2.96
N GLU A 282 8.74 11.79 1.73
CA GLU A 282 7.80 11.41 0.68
C GLU A 282 8.48 11.48 -0.69
N THR A 283 7.95 10.75 -1.66
CA THR A 283 8.42 10.69 -3.05
C THR A 283 7.25 10.30 -3.95
N LYS A 284 7.54 9.93 -5.21
CA LYS A 284 6.59 9.25 -6.09
C LYS A 284 7.14 7.90 -6.54
N LEU A 285 6.26 6.92 -6.69
CA LEU A 285 6.51 5.73 -7.49
C LEU A 285 6.11 6.02 -8.93
N SER A 286 7.06 5.92 -9.85
CA SER A 286 6.88 6.17 -11.27
C SER A 286 6.93 4.86 -12.05
N ALA A 287 5.91 4.59 -12.86
CA ALA A 287 5.91 3.50 -13.83
C ALA A 287 6.43 4.03 -15.17
N LEU A 288 7.57 3.51 -15.64
CA LEU A 288 8.33 4.04 -16.76
C LEU A 288 8.54 2.98 -17.82
N ARG A 289 8.40 3.34 -19.09
CA ARG A 289 8.90 2.52 -20.20
C ARG A 289 10.43 2.43 -20.10
N MET A 290 11.00 1.24 -20.19
CA MET A 290 12.44 1.05 -20.23
C MET A 290 12.99 1.49 -21.58
N LEU A 291 14.11 2.21 -21.54
CA LEU A 291 14.93 2.56 -22.70
C LEU A 291 16.40 2.24 -22.39
N ALA A 292 17.29 2.44 -23.36
CA ALA A 292 18.73 2.25 -23.17
C ALA A 292 19.31 3.11 -22.03
N GLN A 293 18.81 4.34 -21.87
CA GLN A 293 19.22 5.24 -20.81
C GLN A 293 18.45 4.94 -19.51
N MET A 294 19.19 4.73 -18.42
CA MET A 294 18.64 4.38 -17.10
C MET A 294 17.59 5.38 -16.62
N ASP A 295 16.39 4.87 -16.29
CA ASP A 295 15.24 5.59 -15.74
C ASP A 295 14.84 6.86 -16.53
N ALA A 296 15.15 6.89 -17.83
CA ALA A 296 14.93 8.06 -18.67
C ALA A 296 13.72 7.97 -19.58
N GLY A 297 13.08 6.80 -19.67
CA GLY A 297 11.95 6.60 -20.57
C GLY A 297 10.67 7.32 -20.13
N PRO A 298 9.68 7.38 -21.03
CA PRO A 298 8.42 8.06 -20.78
C PRO A 298 7.63 7.37 -19.64
N VAL A 299 6.84 8.17 -18.94
CA VAL A 299 6.14 7.82 -17.70
C VAL A 299 4.68 7.51 -18.01
N TYR A 300 4.22 6.32 -17.64
CA TYR A 300 2.80 5.96 -17.70
C TYR A 300 2.00 6.68 -16.62
N ALA A 301 2.50 6.64 -15.39
CA ALA A 301 1.89 7.28 -14.24
C ALA A 301 2.89 7.45 -13.10
N LYS A 302 2.60 8.41 -12.22
CA LYS A 302 3.27 8.59 -10.94
C LYS A 302 2.26 8.55 -9.82
N ARG A 303 2.62 7.97 -8.68
CA ARG A 303 1.77 7.93 -7.49
C ARG A 303 2.56 8.33 -6.25
N PRO A 304 1.96 9.10 -5.32
CA PRO A 304 2.62 9.43 -4.06
C PRO A 304 3.09 8.17 -3.32
N LEU A 305 4.27 8.25 -2.72
CA LEU A 305 4.84 7.18 -1.91
C LEU A 305 5.51 7.77 -0.67
N HIS A 306 4.99 7.42 0.49
CA HIS A 306 5.58 7.80 1.77
C HIS A 306 6.81 6.95 2.10
N LEU A 307 7.82 7.54 2.73
CA LEU A 307 9.12 6.93 3.08
C LEU A 307 9.27 6.65 4.57
N ASN A 308 8.17 6.65 5.32
CA ASN A 308 8.12 6.32 6.74
C ASN A 308 8.19 4.80 6.94
N GLY A 309 8.91 4.39 7.99
CA GLY A 309 9.17 3.00 8.35
C GLY A 309 10.57 2.53 7.97
N ARG A 310 10.79 1.23 8.13
CA ARG A 310 11.99 0.52 7.67
C ARG A 310 11.95 0.36 6.16
N ALA A 311 13.08 0.05 5.55
CA ALA A 311 13.17 -0.18 4.13
C ALA A 311 12.20 -1.28 3.66
N GLU A 312 12.05 -2.35 4.45
CA GLU A 312 11.06 -3.41 4.21
C GLU A 312 9.64 -2.84 4.06
N ASP A 313 9.20 -2.02 5.02
CA ASP A 313 7.85 -1.46 5.05
C ASP A 313 7.59 -0.58 3.82
N ILE A 314 8.60 0.19 3.40
CA ILE A 314 8.53 1.07 2.23
C ILE A 314 8.52 0.25 0.93
N TYR A 315 9.32 -0.82 0.84
CA TYR A 315 9.32 -1.71 -0.32
C TYR A 315 7.99 -2.46 -0.47
N LEU A 316 7.38 -2.89 0.63
CA LEU A 316 6.04 -3.49 0.62
C LEU A 316 4.98 -2.52 0.10
N ARG A 317 5.02 -1.26 0.59
CA ARG A 317 4.12 -0.18 0.13
C ARG A 317 4.30 0.11 -1.37
N ALA A 318 5.54 0.23 -1.82
CA ALA A 318 5.86 0.43 -3.24
C ALA A 318 5.42 -0.78 -4.11
N GLY A 319 5.56 -2.00 -3.59
CA GLY A 319 5.09 -3.22 -4.25
C GLY A 319 3.57 -3.23 -4.47
N ALA A 320 2.79 -2.93 -3.42
CA ALA A 320 1.34 -2.81 -3.52
C ALA A 320 0.92 -1.78 -4.59
N LEU A 321 1.52 -0.60 -4.55
CA LEU A 321 1.27 0.47 -5.52
C LEU A 321 1.68 0.09 -6.95
N SER A 322 2.74 -0.72 -7.10
CA SER A 322 3.15 -1.25 -8.40
C SER A 322 2.06 -2.15 -8.99
N PHE A 323 1.47 -3.05 -8.18
CA PHE A 323 0.39 -3.93 -8.66
C PHE A 323 -0.87 -3.15 -9.05
N GLU A 324 -1.22 -2.09 -8.33
CA GLU A 324 -2.33 -1.20 -8.71
C GLU A 324 -2.06 -0.52 -10.07
N LEU A 325 -0.83 -0.04 -10.29
CA LEU A 325 -0.41 0.54 -11.56
C LEU A 325 -0.39 -0.50 -12.69
N ILE A 326 0.01 -1.75 -12.42
CA ILE A 326 -0.01 -2.84 -13.40
C ILE A 326 -1.44 -3.09 -13.88
N SER A 327 -2.39 -3.27 -12.96
CA SER A 327 -3.81 -3.43 -13.33
C SER A 327 -4.29 -2.25 -14.16
N TRP A 328 -4.01 -1.02 -13.73
CA TRP A 328 -4.40 0.19 -14.45
C TRP A 328 -3.79 0.29 -15.86
N ILE A 329 -2.51 -0.05 -16.04
CA ILE A 329 -1.84 -0.05 -17.35
C ILE A 329 -2.48 -1.09 -18.29
N VAL A 330 -2.73 -2.30 -17.78
CA VAL A 330 -3.34 -3.38 -18.57
C VAL A 330 -4.75 -3.01 -19.03
N ASP A 331 -5.53 -2.38 -18.15
CA ASP A 331 -6.91 -2.01 -18.46
C ASP A 331 -7.01 -0.82 -19.39
N GLN A 332 -6.30 0.26 -19.07
CA GLN A 332 -6.46 1.55 -19.73
C GLN A 332 -5.58 1.69 -20.96
N LYS A 333 -4.54 0.85 -21.08
CA LYS A 333 -3.51 0.91 -22.12
C LYS A 333 -3.05 2.35 -22.41
N PRO A 334 -2.65 3.11 -21.37
CA PRO A 334 -2.36 4.52 -21.52
C PRO A 334 -1.05 4.71 -22.30
N GLU A 335 -0.98 5.79 -23.08
CA GLU A 335 0.28 6.20 -23.71
C GLU A 335 1.17 6.92 -22.68
N PRO A 336 2.46 6.51 -22.52
CA PRO A 336 3.35 7.15 -21.57
C PRO A 336 3.84 8.51 -22.08
N LEU A 337 4.04 9.46 -21.18
CA LEU A 337 4.46 10.82 -21.50
C LEU A 337 5.96 11.03 -21.24
N GLU A 338 6.64 11.75 -22.12
CA GLU A 338 8.05 12.09 -21.93
C GLU A 338 8.29 12.87 -20.64
N GLN A 339 9.43 12.58 -20.00
CA GLN A 339 9.82 13.27 -18.76
C GLN A 339 10.12 14.75 -19.06
N GLN A 340 9.66 15.64 -18.18
CA GLN A 340 9.89 17.10 -18.30
C GLN A 340 10.83 17.58 -17.19
N GLY A 341 11.72 18.53 -17.53
CA GLY A 341 12.69 19.12 -16.61
C GLY A 341 14.08 18.48 -16.67
N GLY A 342 15.04 19.09 -15.95
CA GLY A 342 16.43 18.62 -15.89
C GLY A 342 16.59 17.40 -14.98
N PRO A 343 17.38 16.37 -15.37
CA PRO A 343 17.57 15.20 -14.53
C PRO A 343 18.53 15.45 -13.38
N LEU A 344 18.24 14.85 -12.23
CA LEU A 344 19.19 14.64 -11.14
C LEU A 344 19.43 13.14 -11.01
N THR A 345 20.69 12.72 -10.97
CA THR A 345 21.06 11.31 -10.96
C THR A 345 21.57 10.87 -9.59
N PHE A 346 21.00 9.81 -9.07
CA PHE A 346 21.46 9.09 -7.90
C PHE A 346 22.49 8.02 -8.27
N LYS A 347 23.49 7.87 -7.41
CA LYS A 347 24.49 6.82 -7.51
C LYS A 347 24.02 5.61 -6.73
N ARG A 348 24.20 4.43 -7.32
CA ARG A 348 24.00 3.15 -6.63
C ARG A 348 24.95 3.09 -5.44
N ARG A 349 24.43 2.75 -4.26
CA ARG A 349 25.24 2.55 -3.07
C ARG A 349 25.96 1.19 -3.09
N THR A 350 27.12 1.12 -2.47
CA THR A 350 27.86 -0.13 -2.22
C THR A 350 27.59 -0.68 -0.82
N PRO A 351 27.81 -1.99 -0.56
CA PRO A 351 27.69 -2.55 0.78
C PRO A 351 28.57 -1.85 1.83
N ASP A 352 29.76 -1.38 1.47
CA ASP A 352 30.66 -0.69 2.40
C ASP A 352 30.11 0.66 2.88
N GLN A 353 29.24 1.28 2.08
CA GLN A 353 28.54 2.49 2.49
C GLN A 353 27.47 2.24 3.56
N SER A 354 27.19 0.97 3.93
CA SER A 354 26.33 0.64 5.07
C SER A 354 27.01 0.86 6.43
N VAL A 355 28.30 1.21 6.47
CA VAL A 355 28.98 1.60 7.72
C VAL A 355 28.20 2.70 8.45
N LEU A 356 27.97 2.52 9.75
CA LEU A 356 27.26 3.49 10.58
C LEU A 356 28.12 4.76 10.72
N PRO A 357 27.55 5.96 10.54
CA PRO A 357 28.29 7.21 10.73
C PRO A 357 28.87 7.32 12.15
N SER A 358 30.12 7.75 12.26
CA SER A 358 30.81 7.96 13.55
C SER A 358 30.46 9.28 14.23
N GLN A 359 29.79 10.18 13.52
CA GLN A 359 29.34 11.49 13.98
C GLN A 359 27.99 11.82 13.34
N GLY A 360 27.19 12.66 14.00
CA GLY A 360 25.91 13.13 13.48
C GLY A 360 24.82 13.19 14.54
N ALA A 361 23.65 13.65 14.12
CA ALA A 361 22.45 13.67 14.95
C ALA A 361 21.76 12.29 14.98
N LEU A 362 21.05 11.99 16.07
CA LEU A 362 20.42 10.68 16.29
C LEU A 362 19.35 10.33 15.25
N ASP A 363 18.63 11.33 14.73
CA ASP A 363 17.67 11.16 13.63
C ASP A 363 18.35 10.65 12.35
N LYS A 364 19.56 11.14 12.04
CA LYS A 364 20.35 10.69 10.90
C LYS A 364 20.91 9.29 11.08
N LEU A 365 21.31 8.93 12.31
CA LEU A 365 21.69 7.55 12.62
C LEU A 365 20.49 6.60 12.50
N TYR A 366 19.32 7.01 13.01
CA TYR A 366 18.07 6.28 12.86
C TYR A 366 17.71 6.06 11.37
N ASP A 367 17.75 7.12 10.57
CA ASP A 367 17.52 7.07 9.12
C ASP A 367 18.49 6.11 8.43
N HIS A 368 19.78 6.13 8.80
CA HIS A 368 20.78 5.25 8.21
C HIS A 368 20.53 3.78 8.51
N ILE A 369 20.10 3.45 9.73
CA ILE A 369 19.75 2.07 10.09
C ILE A 369 18.49 1.64 9.33
N ARG A 370 17.39 2.41 9.44
CA ARG A 370 16.09 1.99 8.89
C ARG A 370 16.10 1.88 7.36
N MET A 371 16.86 2.70 6.64
CA MET A 371 16.92 2.68 5.17
C MET A 371 17.62 1.43 4.60
N LEU A 372 18.34 0.69 5.45
CA LEU A 372 19.06 -0.53 5.12
C LEU A 372 18.36 -1.78 5.65
N ASP A 373 17.33 -1.61 6.48
CA ASP A 373 16.64 -2.67 7.18
C ASP A 373 15.55 -3.31 6.30
N ALA A 374 15.99 -4.23 5.44
CA ALA A 374 15.13 -5.05 4.60
C ALA A 374 15.79 -6.40 4.27
N PRO A 375 15.02 -7.49 4.07
CA PRO A 375 15.60 -8.78 3.72
C PRO A 375 16.40 -8.74 2.41
N GLY A 376 17.62 -9.27 2.47
CA GLY A 376 18.56 -9.29 1.34
C GLY A 376 19.27 -7.96 1.07
N TYR A 377 19.16 -6.98 1.97
CA TYR A 377 19.94 -5.74 1.94
C TYR A 377 21.09 -5.77 2.96
N PRO A 378 22.22 -5.09 2.67
CA PRO A 378 23.32 -4.97 3.62
C PRO A 378 22.92 -4.03 4.76
N LEU A 379 22.64 -4.60 5.94
CA LEU A 379 22.30 -3.86 7.15
C LEU A 379 23.36 -2.82 7.51
N ALA A 380 22.94 -1.76 8.23
CA ALA A 380 23.87 -0.81 8.82
C ALA A 380 24.83 -1.53 9.77
N PHE A 381 26.12 -1.21 9.76
CA PHE A 381 27.08 -1.94 10.59
C PHE A 381 28.22 -1.08 11.14
N ILE A 382 28.85 -1.56 12.21
CA ILE A 382 30.19 -1.14 12.63
C ILE A 382 31.11 -2.35 12.73
N GLU A 383 32.41 -2.10 12.70
CA GLU A 383 33.43 -3.10 12.98
C GLU A 383 34.13 -2.78 14.30
N HIS A 384 34.33 -3.81 15.12
CA HIS A 384 35.01 -3.70 16.40
C HIS A 384 35.95 -4.89 16.58
N GLY A 385 37.24 -4.65 16.32
CA GLY A 385 38.24 -5.72 16.28
C GLY A 385 37.92 -6.74 15.19
N ALA A 386 37.82 -8.02 15.56
CA ALA A 386 37.49 -9.11 14.63
C ALA A 386 35.98 -9.32 14.38
N PHE A 387 35.13 -8.43 14.92
CA PHE A 387 33.68 -8.58 14.88
C PHE A 387 33.01 -7.50 14.03
N ARG A 388 31.97 -7.90 13.29
CA ARG A 388 31.02 -7.01 12.64
C ARG A 388 29.71 -7.03 13.42
N ILE A 389 29.23 -5.83 13.75
CA ILE A 389 27.99 -5.61 14.49
C ILE A 389 27.00 -4.93 13.53
N CYS A 390 25.97 -5.65 13.11
CA CYS A 390 24.91 -5.15 12.23
C CYS A 390 23.68 -4.70 13.04
N PHE A 391 23.03 -3.62 12.61
CA PHE A 391 21.89 -3.02 13.29
C PHE A 391 20.61 -3.14 12.44
N SER A 392 19.49 -3.44 13.11
CA SER A 392 18.14 -3.47 12.54
C SER A 392 17.10 -3.12 13.61
N ASN A 393 15.84 -2.99 13.22
CA ASN A 393 14.71 -2.65 14.11
C ASN A 393 15.02 -1.45 15.00
N ALA A 394 15.49 -0.36 14.39
CA ALA A 394 15.80 0.86 15.10
C ALA A 394 14.52 1.62 15.51
N GLU A 395 14.54 2.21 16.70
CA GLU A 395 13.50 3.08 17.23
C GLU A 395 14.15 4.30 17.91
N LEU A 396 13.68 5.50 17.59
CA LEU A 396 14.14 6.74 18.22
C LEU A 396 13.06 7.26 19.19
N LYS A 397 13.32 7.21 20.50
CA LYS A 397 12.39 7.63 21.55
C LYS A 397 13.12 8.42 22.63
N ASN A 398 12.57 9.57 23.03
CA ASN A 398 13.09 10.39 24.14
C ASN A 398 14.59 10.73 24.05
N GLY A 399 15.10 10.97 22.84
CA GLY A 399 16.53 11.25 22.62
C GLY A 399 17.43 10.01 22.75
N ILE A 400 16.86 8.82 22.73
CA ILE A 400 17.57 7.53 22.77
C ILE A 400 17.24 6.76 21.50
N LEU A 401 18.27 6.28 20.82
CA LEU A 401 18.16 5.39 19.67
C LEU A 401 18.40 3.95 20.13
N GLU A 402 17.33 3.16 20.14
CA GLU A 402 17.37 1.73 20.42
C GLU A 402 17.42 0.95 19.11
N ALA A 403 18.18 -0.13 19.04
CA ALA A 403 18.24 -1.00 17.85
C ALA A 403 18.65 -2.41 18.25
N ARG A 404 18.23 -3.40 17.45
CA ARG A 404 18.72 -4.77 17.55
C ARG A 404 20.11 -4.88 16.94
N ALA A 405 21.04 -5.49 17.66
CA ALA A 405 22.38 -5.80 17.18
C ALA A 405 22.54 -7.29 16.87
N GLN A 406 23.16 -7.61 15.73
CA GLN A 406 23.63 -8.95 15.38
C GLN A 406 25.16 -8.92 15.26
N ILE A 407 25.86 -9.77 16.01
CA ILE A 407 27.32 -9.82 16.05
C ILE A 407 27.80 -11.08 15.32
N SER A 408 28.73 -10.92 14.38
CA SER A 408 29.39 -12.02 13.68
C SER A 408 30.89 -11.74 13.53
N LYS A 409 31.71 -12.77 13.29
CA LYS A 409 33.13 -12.57 12.97
C LYS A 409 33.29 -12.03 11.55
N CYS A 410 34.17 -11.07 11.35
CA CYS A 410 34.57 -10.65 10.01
C CYS A 410 35.12 -11.87 9.25
N GLN A 411 34.64 -12.13 8.03
CA GLN A 411 35.21 -13.20 7.22
C GLN A 411 36.66 -12.83 6.91
N SER A 412 37.61 -13.69 7.28
CA SER A 412 39.00 -13.49 6.90
C SER A 412 39.09 -13.56 5.38
N THR A 413 39.58 -12.49 4.76
CA THR A 413 40.05 -12.55 3.38
C THR A 413 41.17 -13.59 3.35
N LYS A 414 40.88 -14.80 2.85
CA LYS A 414 41.92 -15.78 2.55
C LYS A 414 42.85 -15.17 1.50
N GLY A 415 44.09 -14.88 1.92
CA GLY A 415 45.33 -14.69 1.17
C GLY A 415 45.24 -14.21 -0.28
N ALA A 416 45.53 -12.93 -0.47
CA ALA A 416 46.52 -12.56 -1.47
C ALA A 416 47.91 -12.82 -0.86
N ASP A 417 48.86 -13.26 -1.68
CA ASP A 417 50.29 -13.55 -1.42
C ASP A 417 50.64 -14.92 -0.82
N THR A 418 50.87 -15.90 -1.69
CA THR A 418 52.22 -16.38 -2.09
C THR A 418 52.20 -16.98 -3.48
#